data_AF-A0A0T9QJW6-F1
#
_entry.id   AF-A0A0T9QJW6-F1
#
_cell.length_a   1.000
_cell.length_b   1.000
_cell.length_c   1.000
_cell.angle_alpha   90.00
_cell.angle_beta   90.00
_cell.angle_gamma   90.00
#
_symmetry.space_group_name_H-M   'P 1'
#
loop_
_entity.id
_entity.type
_entity.pdbx_description
1 polymer ?
#
loop_
_entity_poly.entity_id
_entity_poly.type
_entity_poly.pdbx_seq_one_letter_code
_entity_poly.pdbx_strand_id
1 'polypeptide(L)'
;MLSLKTTGLIISSLLLFFSLLLLTGLLLLTKYDATYRHTINNTPKIEPQWVELPTLPLIQQAVAGLVPAVDGQHKELIMSQVCALARGERSQEQVAQTLVKFGIDISNIPQQGHPLSLLVDTDKSSRIIGCAAYVANSVMAVPKPTEFMTSTYKPSGVSLGKKNEAVTKEKTLSIDAKKLAQYLRVQLSVARADADAFAIIAVELQKKSGLTADQYTTQAKKIFSEYALVYLQRVKALHAAGGGTNYKLIIYSDEYFKFISSDGYLFEYGYDGLSLYFNKIPWYEGEKLLGKDYFLPTSYSEPVLAKRINGEAPSHK
;
A
#
# COMPACT_ATOMS: atom_id res chain seq x y z
N MET A 1 -81.69 6.17 -72.41
CA MET A 1 -81.27 5.09 -71.48
C MET A 1 -80.12 4.33 -72.12
N LEU A 2 -78.97 4.32 -71.43
CA LEU A 2 -77.66 3.65 -71.66
C LEU A 2 -76.58 4.73 -71.51
N SER A 3 -75.53 4.61 -70.72
CA SER A 3 -75.20 3.72 -69.61
C SER A 3 -74.04 4.45 -68.92
N LEU A 4 -74.35 5.18 -67.85
CA LEU A 4 -73.37 5.88 -67.01
C LEU A 4 -72.70 4.82 -66.09
N LYS A 5 -71.96 3.88 -66.67
CA LYS A 5 -71.39 2.73 -65.93
C LYS A 5 -69.92 2.42 -66.23
N THR A 6 -69.28 3.14 -67.15
CA THR A 6 -67.90 2.86 -67.59
C THR A 6 -66.83 3.79 -67.03
N THR A 7 -67.18 4.92 -66.41
CA THR A 7 -66.20 5.86 -65.81
C THR A 7 -65.88 5.57 -64.34
N GLY A 8 -66.75 4.87 -63.60
CA GLY A 8 -66.51 4.53 -62.19
C GLY A 8 -65.54 3.36 -61.98
N LEU A 9 -65.40 2.46 -62.95
CA LEU A 9 -64.58 1.26 -62.80
C LEU A 9 -63.07 1.52 -62.96
N ILE A 10 -62.69 2.52 -63.78
CA ILE A 10 -61.28 2.85 -64.04
C ILE A 10 -60.68 3.63 -62.86
N ILE A 11 -61.46 4.50 -62.22
CA ILE A 11 -61.01 5.32 -61.08
C ILE A 11 -60.87 4.44 -59.82
N SER A 12 -61.75 3.46 -59.62
CA SER A 12 -61.64 2.51 -58.50
C SER A 12 -60.42 1.58 -58.61
N SER A 13 -60.01 1.22 -59.84
CA SER A 13 -58.84 0.37 -60.06
C SER A 13 -57.52 1.11 -59.85
N LEU A 14 -57.44 2.39 -60.23
CA LEU A 14 -56.27 3.24 -59.99
C LEU A 14 -56.05 3.55 -58.50
N LEU A 15 -57.12 3.78 -57.73
CA LEU A 15 -57.05 4.04 -56.28
C LEU A 15 -56.63 2.79 -55.50
N LEU A 16 -57.08 1.60 -55.92
CA LEU A 16 -56.63 0.34 -55.32
C LEU A 16 -55.14 0.07 -55.63
N PHE A 17 -54.67 0.34 -56.84
CA PHE A 17 -53.24 0.21 -57.19
C PHE A 17 -52.35 1.20 -56.41
N PHE A 18 -52.78 2.45 -56.22
CA PHE A 18 -52.03 3.43 -55.42
C PHE A 18 -51.99 3.05 -53.93
N SER A 19 -53.08 2.51 -53.38
CA SER A 19 -53.11 2.02 -52.00
C SER A 19 -52.19 0.81 -51.78
N LEU A 20 -52.07 -0.08 -52.77
CA LEU A 20 -51.21 -1.26 -52.71
C LEU A 20 -49.71 -0.91 -52.88
N LEU A 21 -49.38 0.12 -53.66
CA LEU A 21 -48.03 0.67 -53.77
C LEU A 21 -47.59 1.44 -52.51
N LEU A 22 -48.51 2.16 -51.84
CA LEU A 22 -48.21 2.81 -50.56
C LEU A 22 -48.04 1.79 -49.41
N LEU A 23 -48.80 0.69 -49.39
CA LEU A 23 -48.62 -0.36 -48.38
C LEU A 23 -47.31 -1.15 -48.56
N THR A 24 -46.88 -1.41 -49.80
CA THR A 24 -45.59 -2.09 -50.05
C THR A 24 -44.39 -1.19 -49.76
N GLY A 25 -44.50 0.13 -49.98
CA GLY A 25 -43.49 1.11 -49.56
C GLY A 25 -43.33 1.22 -48.04
N LEU A 26 -44.44 1.23 -47.28
CA LEU A 26 -44.39 1.28 -45.80
C LEU A 26 -43.88 -0.02 -45.16
N LEU A 27 -44.13 -1.18 -45.77
CA LEU A 27 -43.61 -2.47 -45.30
C LEU A 27 -42.10 -2.65 -45.58
N LEU A 28 -41.55 -1.94 -46.57
CA LEU A 28 -40.11 -1.93 -46.84
C LEU A 28 -39.35 -0.96 -45.92
N LEU A 29 -39.98 0.14 -45.49
CA LEU A 29 -39.37 1.09 -44.54
C LEU A 29 -39.37 0.57 -43.08
N THR A 30 -40.34 -0.24 -42.69
CA THR A 30 -40.39 -0.83 -41.33
C THR A 30 -39.48 -2.07 -41.16
N LYS A 31 -39.19 -2.81 -42.24
CA LYS A 31 -38.18 -3.88 -42.21
C LYS A 31 -36.74 -3.35 -42.17
N TYR A 32 -36.46 -2.19 -42.74
CA TYR A 32 -35.12 -1.61 -42.71
C TYR A 32 -34.74 -1.13 -41.29
N ASP A 33 -35.67 -0.60 -40.50
CA ASP A 33 -35.39 -0.16 -39.11
C ASP A 33 -35.30 -1.35 -38.14
N ALA A 34 -36.07 -2.43 -38.35
CA ALA A 34 -36.01 -3.62 -37.49
C ALA A 34 -34.72 -4.43 -37.67
N THR A 35 -34.18 -4.53 -38.90
CA THR A 35 -32.90 -5.21 -39.13
C THR A 35 -31.71 -4.32 -38.72
N TYR A 36 -31.80 -3.00 -38.86
CA TYR A 36 -30.71 -2.10 -38.42
C TYR A 36 -30.62 -1.96 -36.89
N ARG A 37 -31.75 -1.99 -36.16
CA ARG A 37 -31.72 -1.98 -34.68
C ARG A 37 -31.25 -3.30 -34.07
N HIS A 38 -31.36 -4.42 -34.79
CA HIS A 38 -30.91 -5.70 -34.25
C HIS A 38 -29.40 -5.95 -34.45
N THR A 39 -28.73 -5.19 -35.32
CA THR A 39 -27.29 -5.33 -35.61
C THR A 39 -26.40 -4.36 -34.82
N ILE A 40 -26.95 -3.30 -34.19
CA ILE A 40 -26.16 -2.36 -33.36
C ILE A 40 -26.03 -2.82 -31.89
N ASN A 41 -26.80 -3.83 -31.46
CA ASN A 41 -26.68 -4.40 -30.11
C ASN A 41 -25.73 -5.61 -30.02
N ASN A 42 -25.10 -6.01 -31.13
CA ASN A 42 -24.13 -7.11 -31.21
C ASN A 42 -22.70 -6.62 -31.46
N THR A 43 -22.37 -5.37 -31.12
CA THR A 43 -20.99 -5.10 -30.73
C THR A 43 -20.74 -5.98 -29.52
N PRO A 44 -19.84 -6.99 -29.56
CA PRO A 44 -19.45 -7.66 -28.33
C PRO A 44 -19.10 -6.53 -27.35
N LYS A 45 -19.77 -6.51 -26.20
CA LYS A 45 -19.35 -5.66 -25.09
C LYS A 45 -17.91 -6.10 -24.87
N ILE A 46 -16.94 -5.33 -25.38
CA ILE A 46 -15.54 -5.55 -25.07
C ILE A 46 -15.51 -5.21 -23.58
N GLU A 47 -15.74 -6.23 -22.74
CA GLU A 47 -15.48 -6.09 -21.33
C GLU A 47 -14.01 -5.67 -21.28
N PRO A 48 -13.71 -4.50 -20.71
CA PRO A 48 -12.34 -4.06 -20.62
C PRO A 48 -11.59 -5.16 -19.89
N GLN A 49 -10.72 -5.87 -20.61
CA GLN A 49 -10.01 -6.96 -20.01
C GLN A 49 -9.00 -6.36 -19.03
N TRP A 50 -9.30 -6.57 -17.75
CA TRP A 50 -8.47 -6.12 -16.64
C TRP A 50 -7.48 -7.22 -16.29
N VAL A 51 -6.31 -6.79 -15.83
CA VAL A 51 -5.33 -7.69 -15.24
C VAL A 51 -5.43 -7.55 -13.73
N GLU A 52 -5.50 -8.68 -13.05
CA GLU A 52 -5.49 -8.73 -11.59
C GLU A 52 -4.07 -8.47 -11.08
N LEU A 53 -3.89 -7.36 -10.38
CA LEU A 53 -2.62 -7.03 -9.72
C LEU A 53 -2.71 -7.28 -8.22
N PRO A 54 -1.66 -7.86 -7.58
CA PRO A 54 -1.63 -8.00 -6.14
C PRO A 54 -1.64 -6.62 -5.48
N THR A 55 -2.49 -6.46 -4.47
CA THR A 55 -2.76 -5.14 -3.87
C THR A 55 -1.63 -4.67 -2.95
N LEU A 56 -1.00 -5.60 -2.23
CA LEU A 56 -0.03 -5.27 -1.18
C LEU A 56 1.20 -4.48 -1.70
N PRO A 57 1.87 -4.86 -2.80
CA PRO A 57 3.00 -4.08 -3.33
C PRO A 57 2.63 -2.63 -3.67
N LEU A 58 1.42 -2.39 -4.20
CA LEU A 58 0.95 -1.05 -4.53
C LEU A 58 0.69 -0.22 -3.26
N ILE A 59 0.14 -0.82 -2.20
CA ILE A 59 -0.04 -0.15 -0.91
C ILE A 59 1.32 0.16 -0.27
N GLN A 60 2.26 -0.79 -0.26
CA GLN A 60 3.61 -0.59 0.26
C GLN A 60 4.30 0.57 -0.44
N GLN A 61 4.28 0.59 -1.78
CA GLN A 61 4.84 1.69 -2.57
C GLN A 61 4.15 3.03 -2.28
N ALA A 62 2.82 3.03 -2.17
CA ALA A 62 2.06 4.22 -1.81
C ALA A 62 2.48 4.79 -0.46
N VAL A 63 2.52 3.95 0.58
CA VAL A 63 2.87 4.35 1.95
C VAL A 63 4.34 4.75 2.04
N ALA A 64 5.26 4.04 1.41
CA ALA A 64 6.67 4.43 1.30
C ALA A 64 6.83 5.81 0.67
N GLY A 65 6.03 6.12 -0.36
CA GLY A 65 6.02 7.41 -1.03
C GLY A 65 5.43 8.57 -0.22
N LEU A 66 4.95 8.34 1.01
CA LEU A 66 4.54 9.38 1.96
C LEU A 66 5.66 9.71 2.97
N VAL A 67 6.74 8.92 3.00
CA VAL A 67 7.90 9.21 3.84
C VAL A 67 8.68 10.37 3.22
N PRO A 68 9.04 11.42 3.99
CA PRO A 68 9.86 12.51 3.48
C PRO A 68 11.18 12.02 2.89
N ALA A 69 11.56 12.59 1.75
CA ALA A 69 12.80 12.27 1.04
C ALA A 69 14.02 12.91 1.72
N VAL A 70 14.33 12.43 2.94
CA VAL A 70 15.52 12.84 3.71
C VAL A 70 16.64 11.82 3.50
N ASP A 71 17.84 12.30 3.21
CA ASP A 71 18.99 11.45 2.94
C ASP A 71 19.42 10.56 4.12
N GLY A 72 19.95 9.38 3.78
CA GLY A 72 19.96 8.17 4.61
C GLY A 72 20.47 8.29 6.06
N GLN A 73 21.55 9.01 6.33
CA GLN A 73 22.10 9.08 7.69
C GLN A 73 21.27 9.96 8.65
N HIS A 74 20.57 10.95 8.12
CA HIS A 74 19.76 11.86 8.93
C HIS A 74 18.30 11.42 9.00
N LYS A 75 17.86 10.50 8.14
CA LYS A 75 16.46 10.06 8.07
C LYS A 75 15.91 9.62 9.43
N GLU A 76 16.63 8.78 10.17
CA GLU A 76 16.19 8.33 11.49
C GLU A 76 16.15 9.49 12.52
N LEU A 77 17.20 10.31 12.56
CA LEU A 77 17.25 11.49 13.42
C LEU A 77 16.06 12.42 13.15
N ILE A 78 15.82 12.77 11.88
CA ILE A 78 14.78 13.70 11.46
C ILE A 78 13.40 13.11 11.71
N MET A 79 13.16 11.86 11.31
CA MET A 79 11.85 11.24 11.49
C MET A 79 11.53 10.98 12.96
N SER A 80 12.52 10.74 13.82
CA SER A 80 12.30 10.70 15.27
C SER A 80 11.78 12.05 15.81
N GLN A 81 12.25 13.18 15.27
CA GLN A 81 11.76 14.50 15.64
C GLN A 81 10.37 14.77 15.07
N VAL A 82 10.13 14.46 13.80
CA VAL A 82 8.80 14.58 13.17
C VAL A 82 7.76 13.78 13.96
N CYS A 83 8.08 12.53 14.31
CA CYS A 83 7.19 11.68 15.11
C CYS A 83 7.00 12.18 16.54
N ALA A 84 8.01 12.79 17.16
CA ALA A 84 7.86 13.41 18.48
C ALA A 84 6.91 14.61 18.43
N LEU A 85 7.02 15.45 17.39
CA LEU A 85 6.10 16.58 17.15
C LEU A 85 4.68 16.09 16.87
N ALA A 86 4.52 15.08 16.00
CA ALA A 86 3.22 14.51 15.66
C ALA A 86 2.47 13.97 16.90
N ARG A 87 3.20 13.38 17.84
CA ARG A 87 2.67 12.85 19.11
C ARG A 87 2.51 13.90 20.21
N GLY A 88 3.02 15.13 20.01
CA GLY A 88 3.04 16.17 21.03
C GLY A 88 4.01 15.87 22.19
N GLU A 89 4.99 14.99 21.97
CA GLU A 89 6.01 14.63 22.98
C GLU A 89 7.12 15.67 23.07
N ARG A 90 7.30 16.49 22.03
CA ARG A 90 8.27 17.59 21.97
C ARG A 90 7.63 18.84 21.40
N SER A 91 8.08 20.01 21.86
CA SER A 91 7.76 21.30 21.25
C SER A 91 8.68 21.59 20.06
N GLN A 92 8.30 22.60 19.27
CA GLN A 92 9.08 23.07 18.13
C GLN A 92 10.48 23.53 18.57
N GLU A 93 10.57 24.21 19.70
CA GLU A 93 11.81 24.74 20.28
C GLU A 93 12.73 23.60 20.72
N GLN A 94 12.17 22.56 21.37
CA GLN A 94 12.93 21.39 21.78
C GLN A 94 13.51 20.62 20.59
N VAL A 95 12.75 20.53 19.50
CA VAL A 95 13.24 19.93 18.24
C VAL A 95 14.34 20.79 17.63
N ALA A 96 14.16 22.11 17.52
CA ALA A 96 15.18 23.02 16.99
C ALA A 96 16.49 22.90 17.78
N GLN A 97 16.43 22.93 19.11
CA GLN A 97 17.59 22.75 19.99
C GLN A 97 18.27 21.40 19.82
N THR A 98 17.52 20.33 19.53
CA THR A 98 18.08 19.01 19.28
C THR A 98 18.82 18.99 17.95
N LEU A 99 18.22 19.52 16.89
CA LEU A 99 18.77 19.48 15.54
C LEU A 99 20.04 20.33 15.38
N VAL A 100 20.12 21.48 16.08
CA VAL A 100 21.34 22.30 16.10
C VAL A 100 22.55 21.54 16.65
N LYS A 101 22.36 20.62 17.61
CA LYS A 101 23.46 19.77 18.12
C LYS A 101 24.05 18.82 17.07
N PHE A 102 23.29 18.56 16.00
CA PHE A 102 23.70 17.75 14.85
C PHE A 102 24.06 18.63 13.63
N GLY A 103 24.22 19.94 13.81
CA GLY A 103 24.58 20.87 12.73
C GLY A 103 23.44 21.19 11.77
N ILE A 104 22.19 20.93 12.15
CA ILE A 104 21.01 21.18 11.31
C ILE A 104 20.27 22.42 11.84
N ASP A 105 20.36 23.52 11.10
CA ASP A 105 19.59 24.74 11.35
C ASP A 105 18.28 24.72 10.54
N ILE A 106 17.15 24.79 11.25
CA ILE A 106 15.82 24.75 10.64
C ILE A 106 15.22 26.13 10.37
N SER A 107 15.89 27.21 10.77
CA SER A 107 15.34 28.58 10.74
C SER A 107 15.02 29.09 9.34
N ASN A 108 15.75 28.60 8.32
CA ASN A 108 15.60 29.01 6.92
C ASN A 108 14.90 27.97 6.05
N ILE A 109 14.35 26.91 6.65
CA ILE A 109 13.70 25.83 5.90
C ILE A 109 12.29 26.29 5.52
N PRO A 110 11.88 26.20 4.24
CA PRO A 110 10.54 26.57 3.84
C PRO A 110 9.51 25.59 4.42
N GLN A 111 8.33 26.10 4.74
CA GLN A 111 7.23 25.31 5.31
C GLN A 111 6.73 24.20 4.37
N GLN A 112 7.02 24.28 3.07
CA GLN A 112 6.61 23.29 2.07
C GLN A 112 7.70 23.09 1.01
N GLY A 113 7.62 21.96 0.30
CA GLY A 113 8.48 21.67 -0.86
C GLY A 113 9.92 21.26 -0.51
N HIS A 114 10.29 21.22 0.77
CA HIS A 114 11.62 20.81 1.22
C HIS A 114 11.54 19.50 2.03
N PRO A 115 12.55 18.60 1.96
CA PRO A 115 12.56 17.34 2.72
C PRO A 115 12.37 17.50 4.23
N LEU A 116 12.84 18.61 4.77
CA LEU A 116 12.76 18.96 6.18
C LEU A 116 11.55 19.84 6.52
N SER A 117 10.66 20.14 5.56
CA SER A 117 9.48 20.98 5.78
C SER A 117 8.63 20.46 6.93
N LEU A 118 8.47 19.14 7.11
CA LEU A 118 7.71 18.58 8.24
C LEU A 118 8.24 18.96 9.63
N LEU A 119 9.51 19.38 9.73
CA LEU A 119 10.06 19.85 11.00
C LEU A 119 9.61 21.26 11.35
N VAL A 120 9.28 22.09 10.36
CA VAL A 120 8.96 23.52 10.54
C VAL A 120 7.51 23.86 10.20
N ASP A 121 6.83 23.01 9.42
CA ASP A 121 5.44 23.15 9.02
C ASP A 121 4.51 23.10 10.23
N THR A 122 3.63 24.07 10.38
CA THR A 122 2.65 24.11 11.47
C THR A 122 1.50 23.11 11.28
N ASP A 123 1.34 22.50 10.11
CA ASP A 123 0.32 21.49 9.87
C ASP A 123 0.62 20.19 10.61
N LYS A 124 -0.15 19.97 11.68
CA LYS A 124 -0.11 18.75 12.47
C LYS A 124 -0.48 17.51 11.63
N SER A 125 -1.39 17.66 10.66
CA SER A 125 -1.85 16.54 9.82
C SER A 125 -0.71 15.98 8.99
N SER A 126 0.04 16.83 8.28
CA SER A 126 1.20 16.44 7.48
C SER A 126 2.28 15.74 8.32
N ARG A 127 2.54 16.20 9.56
CA ARG A 127 3.45 15.52 10.49
C ARG A 127 2.95 14.14 10.91
N ILE A 128 1.65 14.01 11.18
CA ILE A 128 1.02 12.72 11.52
C ILE A 128 1.14 11.75 10.36
N ILE A 129 0.84 12.18 9.14
CA ILE A 129 0.92 11.35 7.93
C ILE A 129 2.36 10.89 7.70
N GLY A 130 3.33 11.82 7.72
CA GLY A 130 4.74 11.49 7.54
C GLY A 130 5.28 10.56 8.63
N CYS A 131 4.87 10.77 9.89
CA CYS A 131 5.24 9.86 10.98
C CYS A 131 4.62 8.47 10.81
N ALA A 132 3.32 8.38 10.50
CA ALA A 132 2.63 7.11 10.28
C ALA A 132 3.29 6.32 9.14
N ALA A 133 3.57 6.98 8.03
CA ALA A 133 4.26 6.38 6.88
C ALA A 133 5.66 5.88 7.27
N TYR A 134 6.43 6.67 8.03
CA TYR A 134 7.75 6.25 8.49
C TYR A 134 7.68 5.04 9.43
N VAL A 135 6.73 5.03 10.35
CA VAL A 135 6.51 3.89 11.27
C VAL A 135 6.14 2.64 10.48
N ALA A 136 5.21 2.72 9.52
CA ALA A 136 4.82 1.58 8.67
C ALA A 136 5.98 1.02 7.82
N ASN A 137 6.98 1.85 7.49
CA ASN A 137 8.16 1.38 6.77
C ASN A 137 9.29 0.90 7.70
N SER A 138 9.18 1.08 9.01
CA SER A 138 10.24 0.72 9.97
C SER A 138 10.44 -0.79 10.14
N VAL A 139 9.42 -1.58 9.77
CA VAL A 139 9.49 -3.06 9.73
C VAL A 139 10.23 -3.61 8.51
N MET A 140 10.55 -2.74 7.56
CA MET A 140 11.32 -3.07 6.36
C MET A 140 12.83 -2.85 6.55
N ALA A 141 13.30 -2.70 7.79
CA ALA A 141 14.70 -2.45 8.10
C ALA A 141 15.24 -3.51 9.07
N VAL A 142 16.37 -4.11 8.70
CA VAL A 142 17.11 -5.03 9.57
C VAL A 142 17.96 -4.21 10.54
N PRO A 143 17.82 -4.42 11.86
CA PRO A 143 18.67 -3.73 12.83
C PRO A 143 20.10 -4.29 12.76
N LYS A 144 21.12 -3.45 12.91
CA LYS A 144 22.51 -3.96 12.91
C LYS A 144 22.76 -4.83 14.15
N PRO A 145 23.47 -5.97 14.05
CA PRO A 145 23.78 -6.85 15.18
C PRO A 145 24.35 -6.15 16.42
N THR A 146 25.12 -5.08 16.20
CA THR A 146 25.73 -4.28 17.25
C THR A 146 24.72 -3.47 18.07
N GLU A 147 23.51 -3.21 17.57
CA GLU A 147 22.49 -2.41 18.26
C GLU A 147 22.05 -3.03 19.57
N PHE A 148 22.08 -4.35 19.70
CA PHE A 148 21.65 -5.06 20.92
C PHE A 148 22.84 -5.57 21.75
N MET A 149 24.07 -5.26 21.36
CA MET A 149 25.26 -5.69 22.10
C MET A 149 25.58 -4.73 23.25
N THR A 150 25.85 -5.28 24.41
CA THR A 150 26.39 -4.59 25.57
C THR A 150 27.72 -5.18 25.95
N SER A 151 28.63 -4.33 26.42
CA SER A 151 29.90 -4.75 26.95
C SER A 151 29.74 -5.09 28.43
N THR A 152 29.88 -6.36 28.79
CA THR A 152 30.01 -6.78 30.17
C THR A 152 31.47 -7.10 30.46
N TYR A 153 31.97 -6.60 31.60
CA TYR A 153 33.26 -7.03 32.11
C TYR A 153 33.02 -8.26 32.96
N LYS A 154 33.47 -9.43 32.50
CA LYS A 154 33.56 -10.59 33.40
C LYS A 154 34.76 -10.36 34.33
N PRO A 155 34.61 -10.56 35.65
CA PRO A 155 35.78 -10.76 36.49
C PRO A 155 36.45 -12.03 35.99
N SER A 156 37.66 -11.90 35.46
CA SER A 156 38.51 -13.04 35.12
C SER A 156 38.60 -13.92 36.37
N GLY A 157 38.24 -15.20 36.23
CA GLY A 157 38.19 -16.15 37.33
C GLY A 157 39.46 -16.08 38.16
N VAL A 158 39.29 -16.10 39.49
CA VAL A 158 40.41 -16.16 40.44
C VAL A 158 41.24 -17.40 40.12
N SER A 159 42.35 -17.23 39.39
CA SER A 159 43.42 -18.21 39.40
C SER A 159 43.99 -18.21 40.82
N LEU A 160 43.62 -19.24 41.59
CA LEU A 160 44.29 -19.57 42.83
C LEU A 160 45.76 -19.89 42.48
N GLY A 161 46.63 -18.92 42.74
CA GLY A 161 48.07 -19.13 42.74
C GLY A 161 48.84 -18.41 41.65
N LYS A 162 48.94 -17.07 41.74
CA LYS A 162 50.19 -16.32 41.55
C LYS A 162 49.94 -14.84 41.86
N LYS A 163 50.67 -14.31 42.84
CA LYS A 163 50.72 -12.87 43.13
C LYS A 163 51.42 -12.17 41.96
N ASN A 164 50.81 -11.10 41.46
CA ASN A 164 51.37 -10.06 40.57
C ASN A 164 51.21 -10.25 39.04
N GLU A 165 50.01 -10.56 38.55
CA GLU A 165 49.64 -10.21 37.16
C GLU A 165 48.42 -9.29 37.16
N ALA A 166 48.52 -8.21 36.39
CA ALA A 166 47.43 -7.26 36.19
C ALA A 166 46.22 -8.01 35.66
N VAL A 167 45.09 -7.91 36.37
CA VAL A 167 43.82 -8.49 35.95
C VAL A 167 43.36 -7.80 34.68
N THR A 168 43.70 -8.37 33.53
CA THR A 168 43.15 -7.96 32.23
C THR A 168 41.66 -8.31 32.27
N LYS A 169 40.81 -7.30 32.49
CA LYS A 169 39.35 -7.44 32.41
C LYS A 169 38.99 -7.71 30.95
N GLU A 170 38.71 -8.95 30.62
CA GLU A 170 38.28 -9.31 29.27
C GLU A 170 36.87 -8.76 29.03
N LYS A 171 36.73 -7.98 27.95
CA LYS A 171 35.49 -7.30 27.58
C LYS A 171 34.62 -8.30 26.81
N THR A 172 33.67 -8.95 27.47
CA THR A 172 32.73 -9.85 26.78
C THR A 172 31.53 -9.07 26.25
N LEU A 173 31.26 -9.21 24.95
CA LEU A 173 30.03 -8.69 24.35
C LEU A 173 28.88 -9.66 24.63
N SER A 174 27.78 -9.15 25.19
CA SER A 174 26.56 -9.90 25.49
C SER A 174 25.34 -9.18 24.95
N ILE A 175 24.32 -9.92 24.51
CA ILE A 175 23.06 -9.35 24.04
C ILE A 175 22.28 -8.75 25.23
N ASP A 176 21.83 -7.52 25.09
CA ASP A 176 20.83 -6.92 25.99
C ASP A 176 19.46 -7.48 25.67
N ALA A 177 19.06 -8.49 26.45
CA ALA A 177 17.78 -9.17 26.28
C ALA A 177 16.57 -8.23 26.44
N LYS A 178 16.66 -7.18 27.27
CA LYS A 178 15.57 -6.23 27.49
C LYS A 178 15.42 -5.31 26.27
N LYS A 179 16.54 -4.79 25.77
CA LYS A 179 16.54 -3.96 24.55
C LYS A 179 16.06 -4.75 23.34
N LEU A 180 16.52 -5.99 23.19
CA LEU A 180 16.05 -6.89 22.13
C LEU A 180 14.55 -7.17 22.26
N ALA A 181 14.06 -7.58 23.43
CA ALA A 181 12.63 -7.86 23.62
C ALA A 181 11.75 -6.63 23.34
N GLN A 182 12.20 -5.44 23.73
CA GLN A 182 11.51 -4.20 23.41
C GLN A 182 11.47 -3.94 21.90
N TYR A 183 12.59 -4.15 21.20
CA TYR A 183 12.64 -4.01 19.74
C TYR A 183 11.70 -4.99 19.03
N LEU A 184 11.76 -6.28 19.39
CA LEU A 184 10.89 -7.32 18.82
C LEU A 184 9.40 -7.00 19.02
N ARG A 185 9.05 -6.50 20.21
CA ARG A 185 7.69 -6.05 20.50
C ARG A 185 7.25 -4.90 19.61
N VAL A 186 8.12 -3.91 19.38
CA VAL A 186 7.82 -2.78 18.47
C VAL A 186 7.62 -3.30 17.05
N GLN A 187 8.54 -4.12 16.54
CA GLN A 187 8.47 -4.70 15.19
C GLN A 187 7.17 -5.48 14.98
N LEU A 188 6.81 -6.36 15.92
CA LEU A 188 5.56 -7.12 15.84
C LEU A 188 4.32 -6.20 15.89
N SER A 189 4.35 -5.15 16.72
CA SER A 189 3.22 -4.22 16.85
C SER A 189 3.00 -3.42 15.57
N VAL A 190 4.07 -3.00 14.91
CA VAL A 190 4.03 -2.28 13.64
C VAL A 190 3.54 -3.22 12.53
N ALA A 191 4.13 -4.40 12.36
CA ALA A 191 3.73 -5.34 11.29
C ALA A 191 2.26 -5.77 11.42
N ARG A 192 1.75 -5.96 12.63
CA ARG A 192 0.32 -6.24 12.87
C ARG A 192 -0.55 -5.04 12.52
N ALA A 193 -0.14 -3.82 12.87
CA ALA A 193 -0.86 -2.62 12.48
C ALA A 193 -0.85 -2.39 10.96
N ASP A 194 0.25 -2.72 10.28
CA ASP A 194 0.36 -2.66 8.83
C ASP A 194 -0.59 -3.66 8.18
N ALA A 195 -0.64 -4.90 8.66
CA ALA A 195 -1.59 -5.91 8.18
C ALA A 195 -3.05 -5.43 8.33
N ASP A 196 -3.42 -4.88 9.50
CA ASP A 196 -4.75 -4.32 9.75
C ASP A 196 -5.08 -3.16 8.79
N ALA A 197 -4.19 -2.15 8.71
CA ALA A 197 -4.43 -0.95 7.92
C ALA A 197 -4.40 -1.24 6.41
N PHE A 198 -3.49 -2.10 5.96
CA PHE A 198 -3.35 -2.41 4.55
C PHE A 198 -4.50 -3.30 4.08
N ALA A 199 -5.05 -4.17 4.94
CA ALA A 199 -6.29 -4.89 4.63
C ALA A 199 -7.46 -3.92 4.41
N ILE A 200 -7.60 -2.89 5.25
CA ILE A 200 -8.63 -1.85 5.08
C ILE A 200 -8.44 -1.11 3.75
N ILE A 201 -7.21 -0.68 3.46
CA ILE A 201 -6.91 -0.02 2.18
C ILE A 201 -7.23 -0.94 1.01
N ALA A 202 -6.84 -2.22 1.06
CA ALA A 202 -7.12 -3.19 0.02
C ALA A 202 -8.63 -3.36 -0.24
N VAL A 203 -9.43 -3.47 0.83
CA VAL A 203 -10.90 -3.52 0.73
C VAL A 203 -11.47 -2.26 0.07
N GLU A 204 -10.97 -1.08 0.43
CA GLU A 204 -11.43 0.18 -0.18
C GLU A 204 -11.03 0.31 -1.65
N LEU A 205 -9.82 -0.16 -2.02
CA LEU A 205 -9.37 -0.15 -3.42
C LEU A 205 -10.18 -1.11 -4.28
N GLN A 206 -10.53 -2.30 -3.78
CA GLN A 206 -11.32 -3.31 -4.51
C GLN A 206 -12.74 -2.85 -4.88
N LYS A 207 -13.26 -1.80 -4.22
CA LYS A 207 -14.56 -1.19 -4.60
C LYS A 207 -14.50 -0.44 -5.93
N LYS A 208 -13.30 -0.18 -6.45
CA LYS A 208 -13.05 0.47 -7.73
C LYS A 208 -12.44 -0.53 -8.69
N SER A 209 -12.76 -0.40 -9.97
CA SER A 209 -12.23 -1.28 -11.01
C SER A 209 -11.78 -0.49 -12.22
N GLY A 210 -10.83 -1.04 -12.97
CA GLY A 210 -10.33 -0.43 -14.20
C GLY A 210 -9.50 0.83 -13.98
N LEU A 211 -8.94 1.04 -12.78
CA LEU A 211 -7.91 2.05 -12.57
C LEU A 211 -6.55 1.52 -13.02
N THR A 212 -5.65 2.43 -13.36
CA THR A 212 -4.23 2.13 -13.56
C THR A 212 -3.52 1.90 -12.22
N ALA A 213 -2.36 1.24 -12.24
CA ALA A 213 -1.53 1.03 -11.04
C ALA A 213 -1.19 2.36 -10.32
N ASP A 214 -0.90 3.44 -11.07
CA ASP A 214 -0.60 4.76 -10.51
C ASP A 214 -1.82 5.41 -9.85
N GLN A 215 -3.01 5.22 -10.42
CA GLN A 215 -4.26 5.70 -9.83
C GLN A 215 -4.59 4.93 -8.55
N TYR A 216 -4.37 3.61 -8.51
CA TYR A 216 -4.50 2.83 -7.28
C TYR A 216 -3.48 3.28 -6.22
N THR A 217 -2.23 3.52 -6.61
CA THR A 217 -1.18 4.04 -5.70
C THR A 217 -1.58 5.40 -5.12
N THR A 218 -2.11 6.30 -5.95
CA THR A 218 -2.61 7.62 -5.52
C THR A 218 -3.78 7.48 -4.54
N GLN A 219 -4.72 6.58 -4.83
CA GLN A 219 -5.86 6.31 -3.95
C GLN A 219 -5.40 5.69 -2.62
N ALA A 220 -4.43 4.77 -2.64
CA ALA A 220 -3.85 4.17 -1.45
C ALA A 220 -3.17 5.21 -0.56
N LYS A 221 -2.40 6.14 -1.15
CA LYS A 221 -1.80 7.29 -0.43
C LYS A 221 -2.87 8.12 0.28
N LYS A 222 -3.96 8.43 -0.43
CA LYS A 222 -5.08 9.20 0.12
C LYS A 222 -5.72 8.47 1.30
N ILE A 223 -6.08 7.20 1.13
CA ILE A 223 -6.71 6.39 2.18
C ILE A 223 -5.78 6.30 3.39
N PHE A 224 -4.51 5.92 3.22
CA PHE A 224 -3.57 5.84 4.34
C PHE A 224 -3.43 7.17 5.07
N SER A 225 -3.40 8.30 4.35
CA SER A 225 -3.35 9.64 4.95
C SER A 225 -4.56 9.94 5.83
N GLU A 226 -5.76 9.53 5.41
CA GLU A 226 -7.00 9.67 6.19
C GLU A 226 -6.97 8.81 7.48
N TYR A 227 -6.32 7.65 7.44
CA TYR A 227 -6.21 6.73 8.58
C TYR A 227 -4.93 6.90 9.42
N ALA A 228 -4.02 7.81 9.06
CA ALA A 228 -2.69 7.91 9.64
C ALA A 228 -2.69 8.03 11.18
N LEU A 229 -3.59 8.84 11.75
CA LEU A 229 -3.72 8.97 13.20
C LEU A 229 -4.20 7.67 13.86
N VAL A 230 -5.20 7.03 13.28
CA VAL A 230 -5.78 5.77 13.77
C VAL A 230 -4.74 4.65 13.69
N TYR A 231 -3.96 4.61 12.62
CA TYR A 231 -2.83 3.70 12.47
C TYR A 231 -1.82 3.84 13.63
N LEU A 232 -1.36 5.05 13.94
CA LEU A 232 -0.42 5.28 15.04
C LEU A 232 -1.01 4.88 16.40
N GLN A 233 -2.30 5.13 16.62
CA GLN A 233 -3.01 4.67 17.81
C GLN A 233 -3.07 3.14 17.88
N ARG A 234 -3.28 2.47 16.75
CA ARG A 234 -3.30 1.01 16.66
C ARG A 234 -1.94 0.40 16.99
N VAL A 235 -0.84 0.94 16.46
CA VAL A 235 0.53 0.54 16.82
C VAL A 235 0.73 0.65 18.33
N LYS A 236 0.33 1.77 18.94
CA LYS A 236 0.45 1.99 20.39
C LYS A 236 -0.37 0.97 21.19
N ALA A 237 -1.60 0.68 20.77
CA ALA A 237 -2.46 -0.29 21.44
C ALA A 237 -1.91 -1.72 21.36
N LEU A 238 -1.43 -2.13 20.18
CA LEU A 238 -0.79 -3.43 19.97
C LEU A 238 0.50 -3.55 20.79
N HIS A 239 1.31 -2.49 20.80
CA HIS A 239 2.49 -2.43 21.65
C HIS A 239 2.08 -2.63 23.09
N ALA A 240 1.15 -1.84 23.64
CA ALA A 240 0.70 -1.99 25.04
C ALA A 240 0.21 -3.42 25.36
N ALA A 241 -0.58 -4.03 24.48
CA ALA A 241 -1.09 -5.40 24.64
C ALA A 241 0.01 -6.47 24.68
N GLY A 242 1.14 -6.27 23.98
CA GLY A 242 2.26 -7.22 23.94
C GLY A 242 3.15 -7.26 25.19
N GLY A 243 2.72 -6.70 26.32
CA GLY A 243 3.53 -6.56 27.54
C GLY A 243 3.92 -7.86 28.24
N GLY A 244 3.15 -8.93 28.03
CA GLY A 244 3.43 -10.28 28.56
C GLY A 244 3.92 -11.27 27.50
N THR A 245 4.17 -10.82 26.27
CA THR A 245 4.59 -11.70 25.18
C THR A 245 6.07 -12.03 25.29
N ASN A 246 6.39 -13.32 25.22
CA ASN A 246 7.77 -13.79 25.13
C ASN A 246 8.17 -13.93 23.66
N TYR A 247 9.41 -13.57 23.35
CA TYR A 247 9.95 -13.64 21.99
C TYR A 247 11.14 -14.58 21.94
N LYS A 248 11.23 -15.36 20.86
CA LYS A 248 12.41 -16.19 20.55
C LYS A 248 12.94 -15.79 19.18
N LEU A 249 14.14 -15.22 19.18
CA LEU A 249 14.91 -14.96 17.98
C LEU A 249 15.36 -16.30 17.36
N ILE A 250 15.14 -16.45 16.06
CA ILE A 250 15.49 -17.67 15.30
C ILE A 250 16.67 -17.37 14.37
N ILE A 251 16.59 -16.29 13.60
CA ILE A 251 17.64 -15.86 12.67
C ILE A 251 17.94 -14.39 12.93
N TYR A 252 19.23 -14.07 12.98
CA TYR A 252 19.68 -12.69 12.98
C TYR A 252 21.02 -12.54 12.25
N SER A 253 21.00 -11.81 11.15
CA SER A 253 22.17 -11.36 10.40
C SER A 253 21.93 -9.95 9.87
N ASP A 254 22.85 -9.42 9.08
CA ASP A 254 22.69 -8.12 8.42
C ASP A 254 21.58 -8.12 7.36
N GLU A 255 21.15 -9.29 6.89
CA GLU A 255 20.18 -9.45 5.79
C GLU A 255 18.87 -10.13 6.22
N TYR A 256 18.90 -10.92 7.29
CA TYR A 256 17.77 -11.74 7.72
C TYR A 256 17.45 -11.50 9.20
N PHE A 257 16.16 -11.36 9.47
CA PHE A 257 15.65 -11.17 10.82
C PHE A 257 14.37 -11.97 11.02
N LYS A 258 14.42 -12.99 11.88
CA LYS A 258 13.29 -13.92 12.09
C LYS A 258 13.10 -14.22 13.56
N PHE A 259 11.88 -14.10 14.04
CA PHE A 259 11.52 -14.45 15.41
C PHE A 259 10.10 -14.96 15.51
N ILE A 260 9.84 -15.71 16.58
CA ILE A 260 8.50 -16.12 16.98
C ILE A 260 8.11 -15.48 18.30
N SER A 261 6.81 -15.34 18.51
CA SER A 261 6.24 -14.84 19.75
C SER A 261 5.33 -15.89 20.40
N SER A 262 5.19 -15.81 21.73
CA SER A 262 4.34 -16.75 22.49
C SER A 262 2.84 -16.59 22.21
N ASP A 263 2.42 -15.48 21.60
CA ASP A 263 1.05 -15.24 21.15
C ASP A 263 0.78 -15.74 19.71
N GLY A 264 1.70 -16.55 19.15
CA GLY A 264 1.45 -17.33 17.93
C GLY A 264 1.89 -16.67 16.63
N TYR A 265 2.64 -15.56 16.69
CA TYR A 265 3.18 -14.91 15.50
C TYR A 265 4.56 -15.43 15.14
N LEU A 266 4.82 -15.43 13.84
CA LEU A 266 6.11 -15.60 13.23
C LEU A 266 6.35 -14.38 12.34
N PHE A 267 7.42 -13.64 12.67
CA PHE A 267 7.87 -12.48 11.91
C PHE A 267 9.13 -12.86 11.16
N GLU A 268 9.18 -12.54 9.88
CA GLU A 268 10.31 -12.77 9.00
C GLU A 268 10.59 -11.52 8.18
N TYR A 269 11.84 -11.11 8.14
CA TYR A 269 12.35 -10.17 7.16
C TYR A 269 13.56 -10.78 6.46
N GLY A 270 13.62 -10.68 5.14
CA GLY A 270 14.71 -11.19 4.33
C GLY A 270 14.65 -10.68 2.89
N TYR A 271 15.16 -11.48 1.94
CA TYR A 271 15.20 -11.14 0.51
C TYR A 271 13.83 -10.75 -0.06
N ASP A 272 12.77 -11.46 0.32
CA ASP A 272 11.40 -11.20 -0.14
C ASP A 272 10.68 -10.06 0.61
N GLY A 273 11.40 -9.37 1.51
CA GLY A 273 10.86 -8.33 2.37
C GLY A 273 10.24 -8.90 3.66
N LEU A 274 9.21 -8.23 4.16
CA LEU A 274 8.49 -8.60 5.38
C LEU A 274 7.43 -9.67 5.10
N SER A 275 7.48 -10.76 5.88
CA SER A 275 6.39 -11.72 6.04
C SER A 275 5.96 -11.81 7.51
N LEU A 276 4.65 -11.74 7.74
CA LEU A 276 4.03 -11.97 9.05
C LEU A 276 3.04 -13.12 8.96
N TYR A 277 3.19 -14.11 9.84
CA TYR A 277 2.26 -15.23 9.98
C TYR A 277 1.65 -15.25 11.37
N PHE A 278 0.38 -15.60 11.46
CA PHE A 278 -0.31 -15.88 12.71
C PHE A 278 -0.83 -17.32 12.68
N ASN A 279 -0.34 -18.17 13.58
CA ASN A 279 -0.69 -19.60 13.61
C ASN A 279 -0.52 -20.28 12.23
N LYS A 280 0.59 -19.96 11.53
CA LYS A 280 0.94 -20.44 10.17
C LYS A 280 0.04 -19.91 9.05
N ILE A 281 -0.87 -18.98 9.34
CA ILE A 281 -1.67 -18.29 8.34
C ILE A 281 -0.93 -17.01 7.95
N PRO A 282 -0.62 -16.79 6.65
CA PRO A 282 0.00 -15.56 6.19
C PRO A 282 -0.94 -14.37 6.43
N TRP A 283 -0.47 -13.40 7.21
CA TRP A 283 -1.19 -12.19 7.57
C TRP A 283 -0.66 -10.95 6.86
N TYR A 284 0.57 -11.00 6.38
CA TYR A 284 1.20 -9.97 5.57
C TYR A 284 2.27 -10.66 4.73
N GLU A 285 2.00 -10.96 3.46
CA GLU A 285 2.96 -11.60 2.54
C GLU A 285 2.38 -11.64 1.13
N GLY A 286 3.14 -11.26 0.10
CA GLY A 286 2.71 -11.41 -1.30
C GLY A 286 1.38 -10.71 -1.60
N GLU A 287 0.34 -11.47 -1.91
CA GLU A 287 -1.04 -11.00 -2.13
C GLU A 287 -1.93 -11.03 -0.88
N LYS A 288 -1.41 -11.54 0.24
CA LYS A 288 -2.17 -11.90 1.44
C LYS A 288 -2.10 -10.84 2.53
N LEU A 289 -3.29 -10.44 2.99
CA LEU A 289 -3.47 -9.61 4.17
C LEU A 289 -4.51 -10.26 5.09
N LEU A 290 -4.16 -10.47 6.35
CA LEU A 290 -5.00 -11.14 7.35
C LEU A 290 -5.58 -12.50 6.88
N GLY A 291 -4.81 -13.27 6.10
CA GLY A 291 -5.22 -14.58 5.59
C GLY A 291 -6.09 -14.56 4.33
N LYS A 292 -6.34 -13.39 3.72
CA LYS A 292 -7.13 -13.26 2.49
C LYS A 292 -6.31 -12.68 1.35
N ASP A 293 -6.60 -13.14 0.14
CA ASP A 293 -6.03 -12.63 -1.12
C ASP A 293 -6.73 -11.34 -1.55
N TYR A 294 -5.92 -10.34 -1.91
CA TYR A 294 -6.42 -9.07 -2.45
C TYR A 294 -5.79 -8.76 -3.80
N PHE A 295 -6.63 -8.80 -4.84
CA PHE A 295 -6.28 -8.40 -6.19
C PHE A 295 -7.11 -7.19 -6.65
N LEU A 296 -6.52 -6.37 -7.51
CA LEU A 296 -7.14 -5.19 -8.11
C LEU A 296 -7.30 -5.37 -9.62
N PRO A 297 -8.53 -5.24 -10.16
CA PRO A 297 -8.75 -5.22 -11.59
C PRO A 297 -8.16 -3.93 -12.18
N THR A 298 -7.05 -4.08 -12.90
CA THR A 298 -6.22 -2.96 -13.36
C THR A 298 -6.32 -2.78 -14.87
N SER A 299 -6.50 -1.53 -15.30
CA SER A 299 -6.42 -1.15 -16.72
C SER A 299 -4.97 -0.93 -17.13
N TYR A 300 -4.55 -1.53 -18.24
CA TYR A 300 -3.29 -1.19 -18.91
C TYR A 300 -3.55 -0.10 -19.96
N SER A 301 -2.82 1.01 -19.86
CA SER A 301 -2.94 2.17 -20.75
C SER A 301 -2.12 2.05 -22.04
N GLU A 302 -1.19 1.09 -22.13
CA GLU A 302 -0.43 0.86 -23.35
C GLU A 302 -1.33 0.26 -24.44
N PRO A 303 -1.56 0.97 -25.56
CA PRO A 303 -2.52 0.54 -26.58
C PRO A 303 -2.18 -0.83 -27.17
N VAL A 304 -0.89 -1.18 -27.26
CA VAL A 304 -0.42 -2.47 -27.80
C VAL A 304 -0.76 -3.61 -26.84
N LEU A 305 -0.57 -3.41 -25.54
CA LEU A 305 -0.91 -4.40 -24.52
C LEU A 305 -2.41 -4.50 -24.33
N ALA A 306 -3.12 -3.37 -24.29
CA ALA A 306 -4.58 -3.34 -24.25
C ALA A 306 -5.20 -4.08 -25.44
N LYS A 307 -4.68 -3.89 -26.66
CA LYS A 307 -5.10 -4.64 -27.86
C LYS A 307 -4.84 -6.13 -27.75
N ARG A 308 -3.64 -6.54 -27.33
CA ARG A 308 -3.30 -7.97 -27.16
C ARG A 308 -4.15 -8.64 -26.09
N ILE A 309 -4.36 -7.97 -24.97
CA ILE A 309 -5.26 -8.42 -23.90
C ILE A 309 -6.67 -8.58 -24.51
N ASN A 310 -7.18 -7.57 -25.22
CA ASN A 310 -8.47 -7.63 -25.94
C ASN A 310 -8.52 -8.64 -27.11
N GLY A 311 -7.49 -9.44 -27.36
CA GLY A 311 -7.45 -10.47 -28.41
C GLY A 311 -7.17 -9.93 -29.82
N GLU A 312 -6.78 -8.66 -29.96
CA GLU A 312 -6.41 -8.05 -31.23
C GLU A 312 -4.94 -8.31 -31.56
N ALA A 313 -4.68 -8.74 -32.81
CA ALA A 313 -3.32 -8.92 -33.29
C ALA A 313 -2.57 -7.57 -33.38
N PRO A 314 -1.29 -7.50 -32.98
CA PRO A 314 -0.52 -6.28 -33.11
C PRO A 314 -0.39 -5.89 -34.59
N SER A 315 -0.85 -4.68 -34.93
CA SER A 315 -0.62 -4.10 -36.26
C SER A 315 0.84 -3.67 -36.34
N HIS A 316 1.65 -4.44 -37.07
CA HIS A 316 2.96 -3.99 -37.50
C HIS A 316 2.77 -3.00 -38.66
N LYS A 317 2.96 -1.72 -38.39
CA LYS A 317 3.29 -0.71 -39.40
C LYS A 317 4.68 -0.18 -39.12
#